data_AF-A0A2E4YY76-F1
#
_entry.id   AF-A0A2E4YY76-F1
#
_cell.length_a   1.000
_cell.length_b   1.000
_cell.length_c   1.000
_cell.angle_alpha   90.00
_cell.angle_beta   90.00
_cell.angle_gamma   90.00
#
_symmetry.space_group_name_H-M   'P 1'
#
loop_
_entity.id
_entity.type
_entity.pdbx_description
1 polymer ?
#
loop_
_entity_poly.entity_id
_entity_poly.type
_entity_poly.pdbx_seq_one_letter_code
_entity_poly.pdbx_strand_id
1 'polypeptide(L)'
;MSKEEKALRYNKYKARFDLLPPEALYALAEHYGKGAEKYAERNWEKGTEWNVPYASMMRHVMAWQTGEDHDPENGTHHMIAAAWNALAIYTYYMREIGADDRPMAEPISAVQHESSVGGFRSPQSSEKAPNSQE
;
A
#
# COMPACT_ATOMS: atom_id res chain seq x y z
N MET A 1 16.67 -21.19 -38.60
CA MET A 1 16.48 -21.14 -37.14
C MET A 1 15.02 -20.87 -36.88
N SER A 2 14.28 -21.85 -36.34
CA SER A 2 12.85 -21.70 -36.04
C SER A 2 12.66 -20.64 -34.97
N LYS A 3 11.70 -19.72 -35.17
CA LYS A 3 11.23 -18.80 -34.13
C LYS A 3 10.81 -19.66 -32.93
N GLU A 4 11.46 -19.46 -31.79
CA GLU A 4 11.07 -20.07 -30.53
C GLU A 4 9.61 -19.69 -30.22
N GLU A 5 8.73 -20.70 -30.17
CA GLU A 5 7.37 -20.55 -29.69
C GLU A 5 7.40 -20.29 -28.18
N LYS A 6 7.46 -19.01 -27.81
CA LYS A 6 7.34 -18.59 -26.41
C LYS A 6 5.91 -18.79 -25.92
N ALA A 7 5.78 -19.25 -24.67
CA ALA A 7 4.49 -19.38 -24.01
C ALA A 7 3.76 -18.02 -23.95
N LEU A 8 2.48 -18.00 -24.36
CA LEU A 8 1.63 -16.84 -24.23
C LEU A 8 1.22 -16.64 -22.76
N ARG A 9 1.39 -15.43 -22.24
CA ARG A 9 0.87 -15.04 -20.91
C ARG A 9 -0.09 -13.87 -21.05
N TYR A 10 -1.36 -14.11 -20.74
CA TYR A 10 -2.39 -13.07 -20.73
C TYR A 10 -2.44 -12.39 -19.35
N ASN A 11 -1.80 -11.23 -19.25
CA ASN A 11 -1.76 -10.42 -18.03
C ASN A 11 -2.69 -9.21 -18.06
N LYS A 12 -3.63 -9.16 -19.03
CA LYS A 12 -4.64 -8.11 -19.12
C LYS A 12 -5.42 -8.03 -17.80
N TYR A 13 -5.47 -6.84 -17.20
CA TYR A 13 -6.11 -6.54 -15.90
C TYR A 13 -5.44 -7.10 -14.63
N LYS A 14 -4.23 -7.66 -14.72
CA LYS A 14 -3.47 -8.07 -13.52
C LYS A 14 -2.61 -6.94 -12.98
N ALA A 15 -2.31 -6.97 -11.68
CA ALA A 15 -1.33 -6.08 -11.07
C ALA A 15 0.04 -6.24 -11.75
N ARG A 16 0.68 -5.12 -12.07
CA ARG A 16 1.95 -5.04 -12.79
C ARG A 16 3.12 -4.79 -11.85
N PHE A 17 3.37 -5.73 -10.94
CA PHE A 17 4.50 -5.66 -10.01
C PHE A 17 5.85 -5.52 -10.72
N ASP A 18 5.95 -6.03 -11.95
CA ASP A 18 7.13 -5.92 -12.82
C ASP A 18 7.46 -4.48 -13.25
N LEU A 19 6.52 -3.54 -13.13
CA LEU A 19 6.72 -2.12 -13.44
C LEU A 19 7.09 -1.27 -12.23
N LEU A 20 7.07 -1.84 -11.02
CA LEU A 20 7.45 -1.10 -9.83
C LEU A 20 8.98 -0.93 -9.81
N PRO A 21 9.51 0.28 -9.59
CA PRO A 21 10.95 0.51 -9.45
C PRO A 21 11.49 -0.25 -8.23
N PRO A 22 12.31 -1.30 -8.41
CA PRO A 22 12.76 -2.13 -7.30
C PRO A 22 13.52 -1.33 -6.23
N GLU A 23 14.31 -0.35 -6.63
CA GLU A 23 15.06 0.54 -5.75
C GLU A 23 14.17 1.34 -4.80
N ALA A 24 13.00 1.80 -5.27
CA ALA A 24 12.05 2.50 -4.42
C ALA A 24 11.38 1.55 -3.41
N LEU A 25 11.10 0.31 -3.85
CA LEU A 25 10.54 -0.72 -2.96
C LEU A 25 11.53 -1.12 -1.86
N TYR A 26 12.81 -1.26 -2.20
CA TYR A 26 13.87 -1.53 -1.22
C TYR A 26 14.00 -0.39 -0.21
N ALA A 27 14.12 0.86 -0.68
CA ALA A 27 14.23 2.01 0.21
C ALA A 27 13.00 2.17 1.13
N LEU A 28 11.80 1.90 0.61
CA LEU A 28 10.58 1.88 1.40
C LEU A 28 10.61 0.78 2.47
N ALA A 29 11.06 -0.44 2.13
CA ALA A 29 11.20 -1.54 3.07
C ALA A 29 12.22 -1.22 4.19
N GLU A 30 13.33 -0.56 3.86
CA GLU A 30 14.28 -0.07 4.87
C GLU A 30 13.65 0.97 5.81
N HIS A 31 12.83 1.88 5.28
CA HIS A 31 12.09 2.84 6.08
C HIS A 31 11.09 2.16 7.04
N TYR A 32 10.39 1.11 6.59
CA TYR A 32 9.57 0.26 7.48
C TYR A 32 10.41 -0.38 8.59
N GLY A 33 11.62 -0.87 8.27
CA GLY A 33 12.54 -1.46 9.24
C GLY A 33 12.93 -0.46 10.34
N LYS A 34 13.36 0.75 9.96
CA LYS A 34 13.69 1.83 10.90
C LYS A 34 12.51 2.21 11.79
N GLY A 35 11.30 2.27 11.22
CA GLY A 35 10.07 2.49 11.98
C GLY A 35 9.79 1.39 13.00
N ALA A 36 10.02 0.11 12.63
CA ALA A 36 9.84 -1.03 13.52
C ALA A 36 10.86 -1.05 14.66
N GLU A 37 12.12 -0.68 14.41
CA GLU A 37 13.13 -0.52 15.47
C GLU A 37 12.74 0.55 16.48
N LYS A 38 12.20 1.68 16.00
CA LYS A 38 11.82 2.82 16.84
C LYS A 38 10.51 2.62 17.62
N TYR A 39 9.50 1.98 17.00
CA TYR A 39 8.14 1.93 17.52
C TYR A 39 7.56 0.52 17.72
N ALA A 40 8.39 -0.52 17.60
CA ALA A 40 8.03 -1.93 17.52
C ALA A 40 7.40 -2.36 16.18
N GLU A 41 7.55 -3.65 15.87
CA GLU A 41 6.98 -4.25 14.67
C GLU A 41 5.47 -3.99 14.55
N ARG A 42 5.02 -3.71 13.33
CA ARG A 42 3.58 -3.58 12.98
C ARG A 42 2.84 -2.49 13.77
N ASN A 43 3.50 -1.62 14.53
CA ASN A 43 2.84 -0.62 15.36
C ASN A 43 1.92 0.34 14.58
N TRP A 44 2.30 0.68 13.35
CA TRP A 44 1.51 1.51 12.44
C TRP A 44 0.13 0.90 12.11
N GLU A 45 -0.03 -0.42 12.19
CA GLU A 45 -1.30 -1.09 11.89
C GLU A 45 -2.37 -0.88 12.97
N LYS A 46 -2.01 -0.31 14.13
CA LYS A 46 -2.98 0.08 15.16
C LYS A 46 -3.85 1.27 14.72
N GLY A 47 -3.43 1.98 13.67
CA GLY A 47 -4.10 3.20 13.20
C GLY A 47 -3.85 4.41 14.12
N THR A 48 -4.24 5.56 13.62
CA THR A 48 -4.25 6.88 14.30
C THR A 48 -5.26 7.76 13.55
N GLU A 49 -5.46 8.98 14.01
CA GLU A 49 -6.14 10.04 13.29
C GLU A 49 -5.46 10.27 11.93
N TRP A 50 -6.23 10.26 10.84
CA TRP A 50 -5.68 10.26 9.48
C TRP A 50 -4.89 11.54 9.14
N ASN A 51 -5.19 12.65 9.79
CA ASN A 51 -4.40 13.87 9.64
C ASN A 51 -2.98 13.75 10.23
N VAL A 52 -2.70 12.79 11.12
CA VAL A 52 -1.37 12.58 11.71
C VAL A 52 -0.34 12.18 10.64
N PRO A 53 -0.50 11.05 9.91
CA PRO A 53 0.39 10.71 8.81
C PRO A 53 0.31 11.72 7.66
N TYR A 54 -0.85 12.36 7.42
CA TYR A 54 -0.95 13.42 6.41
C TYR A 54 -0.04 14.61 6.73
N ALA A 55 -0.07 15.12 7.96
CA ALA A 55 0.77 16.22 8.39
C ALA A 55 2.26 15.83 8.34
N SER A 56 2.59 14.58 8.70
CA SER A 56 3.96 14.07 8.58
C SER A 56 4.42 13.99 7.13
N MET A 57 3.59 13.45 6.23
CA MET A 57 3.84 13.42 4.79
C MET A 57 4.14 14.82 4.26
N MET A 58 3.29 15.81 4.59
CA MET A 58 3.47 17.19 4.12
C MET A 58 4.78 17.80 4.62
N ARG A 59 5.20 17.52 5.86
CA ARG A 59 6.52 17.99 6.36
C ARG A 59 7.68 17.40 5.56
N HIS A 60 7.64 16.12 5.21
CA HIS A 60 8.70 15.52 4.37
C HIS A 60 8.69 16.10 2.94
N VAL A 61 7.50 16.28 2.34
CA VAL A 61 7.38 16.90 1.01
C VAL A 61 7.93 18.33 1.02
N MET A 62 7.60 19.12 2.04
CA MET A 62 8.09 20.50 2.16
C MET A 62 9.61 20.55 2.38
N ALA A 63 10.17 19.68 3.22
CA ALA A 63 11.62 19.60 3.43
C ALA A 63 12.37 19.29 2.12
N TRP A 64 11.90 18.28 1.37
CA TRP A 64 12.41 17.96 0.03
C TRP A 64 12.29 19.14 -0.93
N GLN A 65 11.12 19.78 -0.97
CA GLN A 65 10.88 20.95 -1.83
C GLN A 65 11.82 22.12 -1.50
N THR A 66 12.29 22.23 -0.26
CA THR A 66 13.26 23.23 0.19
C THR A 66 14.74 22.81 0.03
N GLY A 67 15.01 21.62 -0.53
CA GLY A 67 16.35 21.15 -0.88
C GLY A 67 16.98 20.19 0.14
N GLU A 68 16.22 19.66 1.10
CA GLU A 68 16.68 18.62 2.02
C GLU A 68 16.31 17.24 1.47
N ASP A 69 17.29 16.44 1.05
CA ASP A 69 17.00 15.13 0.44
C ASP A 69 16.74 14.03 1.47
N HIS A 70 17.42 14.08 2.63
CA HIS A 70 17.36 13.04 3.65
C HIS A 70 16.89 13.58 4.99
N ASP A 71 15.96 12.86 5.60
CA ASP A 71 15.45 13.15 6.94
C ASP A 71 16.58 13.00 7.98
N PRO A 72 16.92 14.05 8.75
CA PRO A 72 18.01 14.00 9.71
C PRO A 72 17.71 13.09 10.92
N GLU A 73 16.44 12.78 11.19
CA GLU A 73 16.06 11.90 12.29
C GLU A 73 16.30 10.42 11.94
N ASN A 74 15.87 10.03 10.73
CA ASN A 74 15.80 8.63 10.33
C ASN A 74 16.84 8.26 9.27
N GLY A 75 17.49 9.24 8.64
CA GLY A 75 18.47 9.06 7.56
C GLY A 75 17.89 8.48 6.27
N THR A 76 16.57 8.49 6.08
CA THR A 76 15.91 8.04 4.84
C THR A 76 15.55 9.22 3.97
N HIS A 77 15.52 9.02 2.66
CA HIS A 77 15.11 10.07 1.72
C HIS A 77 13.69 10.56 2.03
N HIS A 78 13.46 11.88 2.00
CA HIS A 78 12.18 12.50 2.37
C HIS A 78 11.00 11.96 1.55
N MET A 79 11.18 11.75 0.24
CA MET A 79 10.12 11.18 -0.60
C MET A 79 9.78 9.72 -0.27
N ILE A 80 10.70 8.96 0.32
CA ILE A 80 10.41 7.60 0.80
C ILE A 80 9.57 7.66 2.09
N ALA A 81 9.90 8.56 3.01
CA ALA A 81 9.09 8.80 4.20
C ALA A 81 7.68 9.35 3.84
N ALA A 82 7.59 10.21 2.83
CA ALA A 82 6.32 10.68 2.29
C ALA A 82 5.49 9.52 1.70
N ALA A 83 6.12 8.66 0.89
CA ALA A 83 5.46 7.48 0.33
C ALA A 83 4.95 6.52 1.41
N TRP A 84 5.73 6.30 2.47
CA TRP A 84 5.29 5.50 3.62
C TRP A 84 4.01 6.06 4.26
N ASN A 85 3.95 7.39 4.49
CA ASN A 85 2.76 8.02 5.07
C ASN A 85 1.54 7.93 4.14
N ALA A 86 1.73 8.10 2.83
CA ALA A 86 0.66 7.93 1.85
C ALA A 86 0.10 6.50 1.85
N LEU A 87 0.97 5.50 1.91
CA LEU A 87 0.58 4.09 2.02
C LEU A 87 -0.12 3.77 3.33
N ALA A 88 0.31 4.36 4.45
CA ALA A 88 -0.37 4.24 5.73
C ALA A 88 -1.81 4.76 5.64
N ILE A 89 -2.02 5.98 5.13
CA ILE A 89 -3.35 6.58 4.95
C ILE A 89 -4.24 5.71 4.04
N TYR A 90 -3.74 5.30 2.88
CA TYR A 90 -4.49 4.41 1.98
C TYR A 90 -4.85 3.09 2.66
N THR A 91 -3.93 2.52 3.43
CA THR A 91 -4.18 1.29 4.17
C THR A 91 -5.19 1.49 5.29
N TYR A 92 -5.18 2.63 5.97
CA TYR A 92 -6.16 2.97 7.01
C TYR A 92 -7.58 3.01 6.43
N TYR A 93 -7.75 3.61 5.26
CA TYR A 93 -9.02 3.57 4.52
C TYR A 93 -9.41 2.14 4.13
N MET A 94 -8.51 1.38 3.52
CA MET A 94 -8.80 0.03 3.03
C MET A 94 -9.11 -0.99 4.14
N ARG A 95 -8.56 -0.78 5.34
CA ARG A 95 -8.71 -1.68 6.49
C ARG A 95 -9.64 -1.13 7.57
N GLU A 96 -10.20 0.05 7.38
CA GLU A 96 -11.07 0.74 8.35
C GLU A 96 -10.41 0.85 9.74
N ILE A 97 -9.12 1.21 9.79
CA ILE A 97 -8.36 1.39 11.05
C ILE A 97 -8.02 2.86 11.29
N GLY A 98 -7.90 3.24 12.56
CA GLY A 98 -7.71 4.63 12.97
C GLY A 98 -9.00 5.44 12.93
N ALA A 99 -8.88 6.77 12.84
CA ALA A 99 -10.02 7.68 12.80
C ALA A 99 -9.88 8.66 11.62
N ASP A 100 -10.89 8.70 10.74
CA ASP A 100 -10.96 9.71 9.69
C ASP A 100 -11.39 11.05 10.30
N ASP A 101 -10.42 11.93 10.56
CA ASP A 101 -10.60 13.25 11.15
C ASP A 101 -10.50 14.37 10.11
N ARG A 102 -10.68 14.05 8.82
CA ARG A 102 -10.69 15.06 7.76
C ARG A 102 -11.94 15.95 7.90
N PRO A 103 -11.81 17.28 7.85
CA PRO A 103 -12.90 18.21 8.18
C PRO A 103 -14.09 18.17 7.22
N MET A 104 -13.91 17.62 6.01
CA MET A 104 -14.94 17.50 4.97
C MET A 104 -15.31 16.04 4.68
N ALA A 105 -14.81 15.08 5.48
CA ALA A 105 -15.22 13.70 5.32
C ALA A 105 -16.59 13.49 5.98
N GLU A 106 -17.56 13.02 5.20
CA GLU A 106 -18.76 12.41 5.76
C GLU A 106 -18.34 11.17 6.56
N PRO A 107 -18.95 10.89 7.73
CA PRO A 107 -18.59 9.72 8.53
C PRO A 107 -18.70 8.45 7.68
N ILE A 108 -17.74 7.54 7.81
CA ILE A 108 -17.63 6.30 6.99
C ILE A 108 -18.96 5.51 6.95
N SER A 109 -19.79 5.61 7.99
CA SER A 109 -21.14 5.00 8.04
C SER A 109 -22.15 5.54 7.02
N ALA A 110 -21.91 6.70 6.41
CA ALA A 110 -22.79 7.34 5.43
C ALA A 110 -22.43 7.00 3.98
N VAL A 111 -21.24 6.44 3.74
CA VAL A 111 -20.79 6.06 2.39
C VAL A 111 -21.16 4.60 2.16
N GLN A 112 -22.25 4.36 1.43
CA GLN A 112 -22.52 3.04 0.85
C GLN A 112 -21.37 2.70 -0.10
N HIS A 113 -20.43 1.88 0.36
CA HIS A 113 -19.37 1.35 -0.49
C HIS A 113 -20.00 0.34 -1.44
N GLU A 114 -20.38 0.78 -2.65
CA GLU A 114 -20.56 -0.15 -3.76
C GLU A 114 -19.20 -0.78 -4.04
N SER A 115 -18.99 -1.97 -3.47
CA SER A 115 -17.76 -2.74 -3.59
C SER A 115 -17.54 -3.14 -5.06
N SER A 116 -16.88 -2.28 -5.82
CA SER A 116 -16.48 -2.54 -7.21
C SER A 116 -14.99 -2.27 -7.41
N VAL A 117 -14.11 -2.80 -6.57
CA VAL A 117 -12.69 -2.93 -6.93
C VAL A 117 -12.17 -4.28 -6.47
N GLY A 118 -11.59 -5.00 -7.44
CA GLY A 118 -11.27 -6.41 -7.37
C GLY A 118 -10.16 -6.80 -6.40
N GLY A 119 -10.33 -8.01 -5.86
CA GLY A 119 -9.23 -8.97 -5.89
C GLY A 119 -8.41 -9.12 -4.62
N PHE A 120 -9.04 -9.53 -3.51
CA PHE A 120 -8.44 -10.52 -2.61
C PHE A 120 -9.54 -11.31 -1.90
N ARG A 121 -10.20 -12.21 -2.61
CA ARG A 121 -10.89 -13.35 -1.99
C ARG A 121 -10.09 -14.60 -2.33
N SER A 122 -9.52 -15.23 -1.32
CA SER A 122 -8.91 -16.57 -1.44
C SER A 122 -9.95 -17.55 -2.01
N PRO A 123 -9.58 -18.46 -2.93
CA PRO A 123 -10.50 -19.50 -3.35
C PRO A 123 -10.68 -20.47 -2.19
N GLN A 124 -11.88 -20.52 -1.60
CA GLN A 124 -12.27 -21.70 -0.84
C GLN A 124 -12.33 -22.87 -1.82
N SER A 125 -11.45 -23.83 -1.60
CA SER A 125 -11.50 -25.15 -2.18
C SER A 125 -12.87 -25.77 -1.89
N SER A 126 -13.66 -26.03 -2.92
CA SER A 126 -14.60 -27.14 -2.88
C SER A 126 -14.41 -27.94 -4.15
N GLU A 127 -13.73 -29.07 -3.98
CA GLU A 127 -13.78 -30.18 -4.94
C GLU A 127 -15.24 -30.60 -5.08
N LYS A 128 -15.72 -30.69 -6.33
CA LYS A 128 -16.74 -31.68 -6.68
C LYS A 128 -16.28 -32.41 -7.93
N ALA A 129 -16.07 -33.71 -7.75
CA ALA A 129 -15.72 -34.67 -8.78
C ALA A 129 -16.75 -34.69 -9.94
N PRO A 130 -16.34 -35.04 -11.16
CA PRO A 130 -17.28 -35.27 -12.24
C PRO A 130 -18.09 -36.53 -11.97
N ASN A 131 -19.41 -36.37 -11.95
CA ASN A 131 -20.37 -37.47 -11.86
C ASN A 131 -20.38 -38.22 -13.21
N SER A 132 -19.94 -39.47 -13.18
CA SER A 132 -20.17 -40.46 -14.24
C SER A 132 -21.63 -40.87 -14.23
N GLN A 133 -22.40 -40.67 -15.30
CA GLN A 133 -23.46 -41.58 -15.75
C GLN A 133 -23.72 -41.45 -17.26
N GLU A 134 -23.70 -42.62 -17.90
CA GLU A 134 -24.18 -43.09 -19.23
C GLU A 134 -23.53 -42.53 -20.52
#